data_AF-A0A5B1M8J9-F1
#
_entry.id   AF-A0A5B1M8J9-F1
#
_cell.length_a   1.000
_cell.length_b   1.000
_cell.length_c   1.000
_cell.angle_alpha   90.00
_cell.angle_beta   90.00
_cell.angle_gamma   90.00
#
_symmetry.space_group_name_H-M   'P 1'
#
loop_
_entity.id
_entity.type
_entity.pdbx_description
1 polymer ?
#
loop_
_entity_poly.entity_id
_entity_poly.type
_entity_poly.pdbx_seq_one_letter_code
_entity_poly.pdbx_strand_id
1 'polypeptide(L)'
;MASTEPVRVELWFDSDCPNAAIVRERLEECLPALRARWTLQEFRDAGRLSPTVLVDGVDVAQGASLSAVGCRVDLVTVEQIRQALHEAEERRRSND
;
A
#
# COMPACT_ATOMS: atom_id res chain seq x y z
N MET A 1 -27.20 2.60 6.42
CA MET A 1 -25.90 2.63 7.12
C MET A 1 -24.86 2.54 6.02
N ALA A 2 -24.26 3.67 5.63
CA ALA A 2 -23.21 3.66 4.63
C ALA A 2 -22.04 2.84 5.18
N SER A 3 -21.62 1.81 4.45
CA SER A 3 -20.45 1.01 4.82
C SER A 3 -19.21 1.88 4.63
N THR A 4 -18.88 2.69 5.63
CA THR A 4 -17.61 3.44 5.66
C THR A 4 -16.49 2.47 6.05
N GLU A 5 -16.28 1.43 5.23
CA GLU A 5 -15.10 0.59 5.39
C GLU A 5 -13.85 1.48 5.27
N PRO A 6 -12.78 1.22 6.03
CA PRO A 6 -11.53 1.96 5.89
C PRO A 6 -10.79 1.55 4.62
N VAL A 7 -10.02 2.46 4.02
CA VAL A 7 -9.05 2.14 2.95
C VAL A 7 -8.05 1.13 3.51
N ARG A 8 -7.97 -0.05 2.89
CA ARG A 8 -7.08 -1.11 3.34
C ARG A 8 -5.71 -0.88 2.71
N VAL A 9 -4.70 -0.69 3.55
CA VAL A 9 -3.32 -0.54 3.12
C VAL A 9 -2.51 -1.69 3.70
N GLU A 10 -1.78 -2.39 2.85
CA GLU A 10 -1.04 -3.58 3.24
C GLU A 10 0.42 -3.42 2.83
N LEU A 11 1.34 -3.67 3.76
CA LEU A 11 2.78 -3.66 3.53
C LEU A 11 3.32 -5.08 3.71
N TRP A 12 3.75 -5.68 2.60
CA TRP A 12 4.31 -7.03 2.53
C TRP A 12 5.82 -6.96 2.39
N PHE A 13 6.57 -7.67 3.22
CA PHE A 13 8.04 -7.66 3.18
C PHE A 13 8.66 -8.89 3.84
N ASP A 14 9.86 -9.27 3.44
CA ASP A 14 10.67 -10.28 4.14
C ASP A 14 11.32 -9.65 5.37
N SER A 15 11.50 -10.46 6.43
CA SER A 15 12.04 -9.98 7.71
C SER A 15 13.43 -9.34 7.60
N ASP A 16 14.25 -9.77 6.63
CA ASP A 16 15.59 -9.25 6.37
C ASP A 16 15.61 -8.09 5.34
N CYS A 17 14.46 -7.59 4.89
CA CYS A 17 14.40 -6.53 3.87
C CYS A 17 14.67 -5.13 4.47
N PRO A 18 15.82 -4.48 4.20
CA PRO A 18 16.11 -3.15 4.74
C PRO A 18 15.18 -2.07 4.18
N ASN A 19 14.64 -2.31 2.98
CA ASN A 19 13.79 -1.38 2.26
C ASN A 19 12.37 -1.27 2.85
N ALA A 20 11.96 -2.21 3.71
CA ALA A 20 10.66 -2.18 4.35
C ALA A 20 10.48 -0.97 5.27
N ALA A 21 11.54 -0.57 5.99
CA ALA A 21 11.51 0.62 6.86
C ALA A 21 11.27 1.89 6.04
N ILE A 22 11.99 2.05 4.93
CA ILE A 22 11.88 3.22 4.03
C ILE A 22 10.45 3.36 3.50
N VAL A 23 9.83 2.25 3.09
CA VAL A 23 8.45 2.27 2.59
C VAL A 23 7.44 2.53 3.69
N ARG A 24 7.67 1.99 4.91
CA ARG A 24 6.84 2.30 6.08
C ARG A 24 6.83 3.80 6.39
N GLU A 25 7.99 4.44 6.43
CA GLU A 25 8.10 5.89 6.69
C GLU A 25 7.31 6.70 5.65
N ARG A 26 7.38 6.31 4.37
CA ARG A 26 6.61 6.96 3.30
C ARG A 26 5.09 6.79 3.47
N LEU A 27 4.65 5.61 3.91
CA LEU A 27 3.25 5.37 4.23
C LEU A 27 2.79 6.23 5.40
N GLU A 28 3.60 6.32 6.46
CA GLU A 28 3.31 7.15 7.63
C GLU A 28 3.25 8.65 7.29
N GLU A 29 3.99 9.12 6.28
CA GLU A 29 3.87 10.48 5.75
C GLU A 29 2.56 10.70 4.98
N CYS A 30 2.12 9.70 4.20
CA CYS A 30 0.99 9.84 3.27
C CYS A 30 -0.38 9.60 3.92
N LEU A 31 -0.48 8.61 4.80
CA LEU A 31 -1.75 8.16 5.39
C LEU A 31 -2.50 9.27 6.17
N PRO A 32 -1.83 10.17 6.93
CA PRO A 32 -2.52 11.26 7.62
C PRO A 32 -3.18 12.28 6.69
N ALA A 33 -2.77 12.36 5.41
CA ALA A 33 -3.37 13.25 4.43
C ALA A 33 -4.69 12.72 3.85
N LEU A 34 -5.00 11.44 4.09
CA LEU A 34 -6.23 10.80 3.64
C LEU A 34 -7.44 11.34 4.42
N ARG A 35 -8.54 11.66 3.71
CA ARG A 35 -9.78 12.07 4.38
C ARG A 35 -10.61 10.87 4.82
N ALA A 36 -10.51 9.76 4.08
CA ALA A 36 -11.10 8.49 4.44
C ALA A 36 -10.41 7.86 5.66
N ARG A 37 -11.15 7.01 6.37
CA ARG A 37 -10.55 6.10 7.37
C ARG A 37 -9.60 5.15 6.65
N TRP A 38 -8.51 4.75 7.29
CA TRP A 38 -7.54 3.82 6.74
C TRP A 38 -7.07 2.81 7.79
N THR A 39 -6.58 1.67 7.34
CA THR A 39 -5.93 0.65 8.17
C THR A 39 -4.65 0.19 7.49
N LEU A 40 -3.52 0.24 8.20
CA LEU A 40 -2.25 -0.31 7.74
C LEU A 40 -2.04 -1.70 8.35
N GLN A 41 -1.86 -2.72 7.52
CA GLN A 41 -1.54 -4.09 7.92
C GLN A 41 -0.17 -4.49 7.40
N GLU A 42 0.63 -5.14 8.23
CA GLU A 42 1.97 -5.59 7.86
C GLU A 42 2.01 -7.11 7.77
N PHE A 43 2.57 -7.64 6.68
CA PHE A 43 2.72 -9.06 6.43
C PHE A 43 4.18 -9.39 6.19
N ARG A 44 4.73 -10.30 7.00
CA ARG A 44 6.12 -10.74 6.92
C ARG A 44 6.26 -12.09 6.23
N ASP A 45 7.33 -12.28 5.48
CA ASP A 45 7.77 -13.57 4.92
C ASP A 45 6.69 -14.32 4.14
N ALA A 46 5.92 -13.56 3.35
CA ALA A 46 4.74 -14.05 2.64
C ALA A 46 5.00 -14.57 1.23
N GLY A 47 6.27 -14.73 0.84
CA GLY A 47 6.64 -15.25 -0.48
C GLY A 47 6.27 -14.34 -1.65
N ARG A 48 6.40 -13.02 -1.48
CA ARG A 48 6.16 -11.99 -2.51
C ARG A 48 7.37 -11.05 -2.57
N LEU A 49 7.48 -10.26 -3.64
CA LEU A 49 8.45 -9.18 -3.76
C LEU A 49 8.36 -8.24 -2.55
N SER A 50 9.51 -7.93 -1.98
CA SER A 50 9.65 -7.14 -0.75
C SER A 50 10.33 -5.80 -1.05
N PRO A 51 9.85 -4.66 -0.54
CA PRO A 51 8.51 -4.42 -0.01
C PRO A 51 7.47 -4.32 -1.14
N THR A 52 6.26 -4.80 -0.90
CA THR A 52 5.07 -4.56 -1.74
C THR A 52 4.02 -3.81 -0.92
N VAL A 53 3.51 -2.72 -1.47
CA VAL A 53 2.37 -1.98 -0.90
C VAL A 53 1.13 -2.28 -1.72
N LEU A 54 0.07 -2.71 -1.06
CA LEU A 54 -1.26 -2.82 -1.65
C LEU A 54 -2.19 -1.76 -1.05
N VAL A 55 -3.00 -1.14 -1.90
CA VAL A 55 -4.13 -0.28 -1.50
C VAL A 55 -5.40 -0.91 -2.04
N ASP A 56 -6.30 -1.35 -1.17
CA ASP A 56 -7.50 -2.14 -1.50
C ASP A 56 -7.19 -3.33 -2.42
N GLY A 57 -6.06 -4.00 -2.15
CA GLY A 57 -5.56 -5.15 -2.93
C GLY A 57 -4.84 -4.78 -4.23
N VAL A 58 -4.73 -3.50 -4.59
CA VAL A 58 -4.03 -3.02 -5.80
C VAL A 58 -2.57 -2.69 -5.48
N ASP A 59 -1.63 -3.27 -6.23
CA ASP A 59 -0.19 -3.01 -6.10
C ASP A 59 0.16 -1.58 -6.53
N VAL A 60 0.69 -0.78 -5.59
CA VAL A 60 1.02 0.64 -5.80
C VAL A 60 2.16 0.84 -6.81
N ALA A 61 3.08 -0.12 -6.91
CA ALA A 61 4.26 0.03 -7.73
C ALA A 61 3.99 -0.22 -9.22
N GLN A 62 3.04 -1.10 -9.57
CA GLN A 62 2.83 -1.48 -10.98
C GLN A 62 1.36 -1.55 -11.42
N GLY A 63 0.38 -1.31 -10.53
CA GLY A 63 -1.04 -1.45 -10.88
C GLY A 63 -1.47 -2.89 -11.25
N ALA A 64 -0.53 -3.84 -11.33
CA ALA A 64 -0.74 -5.25 -11.61
C ALA A 64 0.22 -6.10 -10.77
N SER A 65 -0.29 -7.23 -10.28
CA SER A 65 0.42 -8.14 -9.37
C SER A 65 1.58 -8.84 -10.07
N LEU A 66 2.81 -8.52 -9.68
CA LEU A 66 3.97 -9.37 -9.98
C LEU A 66 4.06 -10.55 -9.02
N SER A 67 3.98 -11.76 -9.57
CA SER A 67 4.38 -13.01 -8.89
C SER A 67 5.90 -13.18 -8.98
N ALA A 68 6.64 -12.40 -8.19
CA ALA A 68 8.08 -12.57 -8.02
C ALA A 68 8.42 -12.55 -6.52
N VAL A 69 9.60 -13.05 -6.16
CA VAL A 69 10.11 -13.16 -4.79
C VAL A 69 11.47 -12.46 -4.70
N GLY A 70 11.74 -11.77 -3.59
CA GLY A 70 13.01 -11.06 -3.34
C GLY A 70 12.87 -9.54 -3.18
N CYS A 71 13.98 -8.85 -2.92
CA CYS A 71 13.98 -7.41 -2.68
C CYS A 71 13.81 -6.60 -3.98
N ARG A 72 12.80 -5.72 -4.04
CA ARG A 72 12.66 -4.72 -5.09
C ARG A 72 13.76 -3.69 -4.98
N VAL A 73 14.38 -3.39 -6.12
CA VAL A 73 15.36 -2.30 -6.27
C VAL A 73 14.63 -0.95 -6.39
N ASP A 74 13.54 -0.92 -7.14
CA ASP A 74 12.67 0.25 -7.25
C ASP A 74 11.63 0.26 -6.13
N LEU A 75 11.75 1.24 -5.23
CA LEU A 75 10.84 1.43 -4.10
C LEU A 75 9.72 2.40 -4.45
N VAL A 76 8.50 2.08 -4.03
CA VAL A 76 7.32 2.94 -4.19
C VAL A 76 7.59 4.35 -3.67
N THR A 77 7.39 5.34 -4.53
CA THR A 77 7.54 6.75 -4.18
C THR A 77 6.34 7.27 -3.40
N VAL A 78 6.53 8.38 -2.67
CA VAL A 78 5.45 9.11 -2.00
C VAL A 78 4.33 9.47 -2.99
N GLU A 79 4.67 9.91 -4.19
CA GLU A 79 3.66 10.29 -5.18
C GLU A 79 2.83 9.09 -5.65
N GLN A 80 3.45 7.93 -5.88
CA GLN A 80 2.71 6.71 -6.23
C GLN A 80 1.75 6.29 -5.11
N ILE A 81 2.20 6.38 -3.85
CA ILE A 81 1.35 6.08 -2.69
C ILE A 81 0.16 7.05 -2.64
N ARG A 82 0.40 8.35 -2.79
CA ARG A 82 -0.65 9.37 -2.78
C ARG A 82 -1.66 9.18 -3.90
N GLN A 83 -1.20 8.89 -5.11
CA GLN A 83 -2.08 8.62 -6.24
C GLN A 83 -2.95 7.39 -5.98
N ALA A 84 -2.36 6.27 -5.54
CA ALA A 84 -3.12 5.05 -5.25
C ALA A 84 -4.17 5.25 -4.15
N LEU A 85 -3.82 6.02 -3.13
CA LEU A 85 -4.71 6.42 -2.04
C LEU A 85 -5.88 7.29 -2.54
N HIS A 86 -5.60 8.30 -3.37
CA HIS A 86 -6.64 9.17 -3.96
C HIS A 86 -7.60 8.37 -4.83
N GLU A 87 -7.08 7.51 -5.71
CA GLU A 87 -7.91 6.65 -6.55
C GLU A 87 -8.78 5.70 -5.71
N ALA A 88 -8.26 5.19 -4.58
CA ALA A 88 -9.06 4.39 -3.66
C ALA A 88 -10.20 5.19 -3.03
N GLU A 89 -9.94 6.44 -2.58
CA GLU A 89 -10.98 7.34 -2.09
C GLU A 89 -12.06 7.63 -3.15
N GLU A 90 -11.66 7.85 -4.40
CA GLU A 90 -12.57 8.10 -5.52
C GLU A 90 -13.44 6.88 -5.85
N ARG A 91 -12.85 5.67 -5.93
CA ARG A 91 -13.58 4.42 -6.15
C ARG A 91 -14.66 4.19 -5.08
N ARG A 92 -14.34 4.53 -3.83
CA ARG A 92 -15.28 4.42 -2.70
C ARG A 92 -16.43 5.42 -2.82
N ARG A 93 -16.15 6.65 -3.26
CA ARG A 93 -17.19 7.67 -3.50
C ARG A 93 -18.11 7.31 -4.66
N SER A 94 -17.57 6.72 -5.73
CA SER A 94 -18.39 6.29 -6.87
C SER A 94 -19.26 5.07 -6.59
N ASN A 95 -18.94 4.31 -5.54
CA ASN A 95 -19.70 3.13 -5.11
C ASN A 95 -20.70 3.46 -3.97
N ASP A 96 -20.83 4.72 -3.56
CA ASP A 96 -21.83 5.23 -2.62
C ASP A 96 -23.06 5.79 -3.35
#